data_AF-A0A0P9T8Z3-F1
#
_entry.id   AF-A0A0P9T8Z3-F1
#
_cell.length_a   1.000
_cell.length_b   1.000
_cell.length_c   1.000
_cell.angle_alpha   90.00
_cell.angle_beta   90.00
_cell.angle_gamma   90.00
#
_symmetry.space_group_name_H-M   'P 1'
#
loop_
_entity.id
_entity.type
_entity.pdbx_description
1 polymer ?
#
loop_
_entity_poly.entity_id
_entity_poly.type
_entity_poly.pdbx_seq_one_letter_code
_entity_poly.pdbx_strand_id
1 'polypeptide(L)' 'MNTFSLTGAVTDDEGVTTIINEFTTSADRAAEWISLYTVNGFTGTLILTTTGIDGIKTKLRVVLVR' A
#
# COMPACT_ATOMS: atom_id res chain seq x y z
N MET A 1 12.60 10.78 -11.12
CA MET A 1 11.42 9.90 -11.16
C MET A 1 11.50 8.91 -10.01
N ASN A 2 10.51 8.92 -9.12
CA ASN A 2 10.42 7.93 -8.06
C ASN A 2 9.53 6.78 -8.53
N THR A 3 9.73 5.61 -7.95
CA THR A 3 8.81 4.47 -8.10
C THR A 3 8.19 4.14 -6.76
N PHE A 4 6.97 3.59 -6.81
CA PHE A 4 6.18 3.26 -5.65
C PHE A 4 5.71 1.81 -5.80
N SER A 5 5.97 1.01 -4.78
CA SER A 5 5.48 -0.36 -4.68
C SER A 5 4.68 -0.50 -3.40
N LEU A 6 3.41 -0.91 -3.51
CA LEU A 6 2.55 -1.18 -2.38
C LEU A 6 2.39 -2.70 -2.25
N THR A 7 2.84 -3.25 -1.14
CA THR A 7 2.72 -4.68 -0.85
C THR A 7 2.08 -4.91 0.50
N GLY A 8 1.44 -6.06 0.68
CA GLY A 8 0.86 -6.40 1.97
C GLY A 8 -0.22 -7.45 1.89
N ALA A 9 -0.93 -7.61 2.99
CA ALA A 9 -2.10 -8.46 3.09
C ALA A 9 -3.21 -7.67 3.79
N VAL A 10 -4.39 -7.68 3.19
CA VAL A 10 -5.59 -7.05 3.73
C VAL A 10 -6.71 -8.07 3.79
N THR A 11 -7.56 -7.98 4.81
CA THR A 11 -8.71 -8.85 5.03
C THR A 11 -9.96 -7.97 5.07
N ASP A 12 -10.96 -8.31 4.26
CA ASP A 12 -12.26 -7.62 4.26
C ASP A 12 -13.16 -8.06 5.43
N ASP A 13 -14.38 -7.55 5.45
CA ASP A 13 -15.39 -7.87 6.46
C ASP A 13 -16.04 -9.25 6.28
N GLU A 14 -15.92 -9.85 5.10
CA GLU A 14 -16.28 -11.24 4.83
C GLU A 14 -15.19 -12.23 5.28
N GLY A 15 -14.03 -11.72 5.71
CA GLY A 15 -12.89 -12.52 6.17
C GLY A 15 -11.98 -13.00 5.03
N VAL A 16 -12.17 -12.52 3.81
CA VAL A 16 -11.35 -12.88 2.65
C VAL A 16 -10.05 -12.08 2.70
N THR A 17 -8.92 -12.80 2.68
CA THR A 17 -7.59 -12.18 2.68
C THR A 17 -7.06 -12.07 1.26
N THR A 18 -6.68 -10.85 0.88
CA THR A 18 -6.09 -10.53 -0.43
C THR A 18 -4.66 -10.06 -0.25
N ILE A 19 -3.76 -10.60 -1.08
CA ILE A 19 -2.37 -10.15 -1.15
C ILE A 19 -2.27 -9.00 -2.13
N ILE A 20 -1.74 -7.87 -1.66
CA ILE A 20 -1.53 -6.67 -2.46
C ILE A 20 -0.11 -6.69 -3.01
N ASN A 21 0.03 -6.44 -4.31
CA ASN A 21 1.32 -6.30 -4.98
C ASN A 21 1.18 -5.34 -6.17
N GLU A 22 1.16 -4.05 -5.86
CA GLU A 22 0.92 -2.99 -6.83
C GLU A 22 2.20 -2.19 -7.09
N PHE A 23 2.34 -1.63 -8.31
CA PHE A 23 3.49 -0.83 -8.72
C PHE A 23 3.09 0.35 -9.59
N THR A 24 3.64 1.54 -9.32
CA THR A 24 3.41 2.75 -10.10
C THR A 24 4.59 3.72 -10.03
N THR A 25 4.63 4.66 -10.97
CA THR A 25 5.51 5.85 -10.94
C THR A 25 4.78 7.11 -10.51
N SER A 26 3.45 7.04 -10.31
CA SER A 26 2.61 8.15 -9.86
C SER A 26 2.44 8.13 -8.34
N ALA A 27 2.80 9.22 -7.68
CA ALA A 27 2.61 9.39 -6.24
C ALA A 27 1.11 9.41 -5.88
N ASP A 28 0.29 10.07 -6.70
CA ASP A 28 -1.16 10.17 -6.47
C ASP A 28 -1.81 8.78 -6.53
N ARG A 29 -1.39 7.95 -7.50
CA ARG A 29 -1.92 6.58 -7.62
C ARG A 29 -1.56 5.71 -6.41
N ALA A 30 -0.36 5.86 -5.87
CA ALA A 30 0.05 5.15 -4.66
C ALA A 30 -0.77 5.59 -3.43
N ALA A 31 -1.09 6.89 -3.32
CA ALA A 31 -1.93 7.42 -2.25
C ALA A 31 -3.39 6.93 -2.36
N GLU A 32 -3.94 6.87 -3.58
CA GLU A 32 -5.28 6.33 -3.84
C GLU A 32 -5.42 4.88 -3.36
N TRP A 33 -4.44 4.02 -3.62
CA TRP A 33 -4.48 2.63 -3.16
C TRP A 33 -4.51 2.52 -1.63
N ILE A 34 -3.67 3.29 -0.93
CA ILE A 34 -3.69 3.30 0.54
C ILE A 34 -5.05 3.78 1.05
N SER A 35 -5.60 4.84 0.46
CA SER A 35 -6.92 5.38 0.82
C SER A 35 -8.02 4.34 0.60
N LEU A 36 -8.01 3.63 -0.53
CA LEU A 36 -8.96 2.57 -0.84
C LEU A 36 -9.02 1.51 0.26
N TYR A 37 -7.88 0.99 0.71
CA TYR A 37 -7.88 -0.04 1.76
C TYR A 37 -8.17 0.54 3.15
N THR A 38 -7.80 1.79 3.40
CA THR A 38 -8.04 2.45 4.71
C THR A 38 -9.52 2.79 4.92
N VAL A 39 -10.22 3.24 3.87
CA VAL A 39 -11.61 3.72 3.99
C VAL A 39 -12.62 2.58 3.94
N ASN A 40 -12.34 1.51 3.20
CA ASN A 40 -13.28 0.40 3.01
C ASN A 40 -13.31 -0.64 4.15
N GLY A 41 -12.81 -0.28 5.35
CA GLY A 41 -12.94 -1.13 6.54
C GLY A 41 -12.13 -2.43 6.49
N PHE A 42 -11.11 -2.51 5.63
CA PHE A 42 -10.17 -3.62 5.62
C PHE A 42 -9.33 -3.61 6.91
N THR A 43 -8.86 -4.78 7.31
CA THR A 43 -7.84 -4.95 8.36
C THR A 43 -6.57 -5.54 7.77
N GLY A 44 -5.42 -5.36 8.42
CA GLY A 44 -4.16 -5.96 7.97
C GLY A 44 -2.99 -4.99 7.94
N THR A 45 -2.04 -5.24 7.04
CA THR A 45 -0.84 -4.42 6.93
C THR A 45 -0.46 -4.21 5.47
N LEU A 46 -0.22 -2.95 5.12
CA LEU A 46 0.35 -2.51 3.86
C LEU A 46 1.73 -1.88 4.09
N ILE A 47 2.61 -2.01 3.11
CA ILE A 47 3.95 -1.44 3.09
C ILE A 47 4.10 -0.73 1.76
N LEU A 48 4.16 0.61 1.81
CA LEU A 48 4.55 1.42 0.67
C LEU A 48 6.07 1.57 0.65
N THR A 49 6.72 1.10 -0.40
CA THR A 49 8.14 1.33 -0.66
C THR A 49 8.28 2.37 -1.77
N THR A 50 8.85 3.52 -1.43
CA THR A 50 9.24 4.56 -2.39
C THR A 50 10.70 4.40 -2.73
N THR A 51 11.04 4.27 -4.01
CA THR A 51 12.44 4.26 -4.48
C THR A 51 12.74 5.55 -5.22
N GLY A 52 13.73 6.31 -4.73
CA GLY A 52 14.23 7.52 -5.37
C GLY A 52 15.08 7.23 -6.61
N ILE A 53 15.39 8.27 -7.38
CA ILE A 53 16.30 8.18 -8.53
C ILE A 53 17.73 7.77 -8.16
N ASP A 54 18.12 8.06 -6.94
CA ASP A 54 19.39 7.70 -6.30
C ASP A 54 19.40 6.23 -5.84
N GLY A 55 18.28 5.51 -6.01
CA GLY A 55 18.11 4.14 -5.54
C GLY A 55 17.80 4.03 -4.04
N ILE A 56 17.70 5.16 -3.31
CA ILE A 56 17.35 5.15 -1.90
C ILE A 56 15.89 4.70 -1.75
N LYS A 57 15.67 3.77 -0.81
CA LYS A 57 14.36 3.20 -0.53
C LYS A 57 13.84 3.68 0.82
N THR A 58 12.67 4.30 0.81
CA THR A 58 11.92 4.65 2.03
C THR A 58 10.72 3.72 2.15
N LYS A 59 10.46 3.21 3.35
CA LYS A 59 9.32 2.35 3.63
C LYS A 59 8.36 3.04 4.59
N LEU A 60 7.09 3.05 4.23
CA LEU A 60 5.98 3.44 5.09
C LEU A 60 5.12 2.21 5.38
N ARG A 61 4.99 1.85 6.66
CA ARG A 61 4.08 0.79 7.10
C ARG A 61 2.74 1.43 7.47
N VAL A 62 1.67 0.93 6.87
CA VAL A 62 0.29 1.30 7.18
C VAL A 62 -0.38 0.09 7.82
N VAL A 63 -0.78 0.23 9.08
CA VAL A 63 -1.53 -0.81 9.80
C VAL A 63 -3.00 -0.43 9.71
N LEU A 64 -3.80 -1.34 9.16
CA LEU A 64 -5.24 -1.16 9.03
C LEU A 64 -5.89 -1.86 10.22
N VAL A 65 -6.48 -1.05 11.09
CA VAL A 65 -7.26 -1.48 12.24
C VAL A 65 -8.69 -0.99 12.05
N ARG A 66 -9.64 -1.88 12.32
CA ARG A 66 -11.06 -1.56 12.30
C ARG A 66 -11.48 -0.96 13.64
#